data_AF-A0A3C1MS59-F1
#
_entry.id   AF-A0A3C1MS59-F1
#
_cell.length_a   1.000
_cell.length_b   1.000
_cell.length_c   1.000
_cell.angle_alpha   90.00
_cell.angle_beta   90.00
_cell.angle_gamma   90.00
#
_symmetry.space_group_name_H-M   'P 1'
#
loop_
_entity.id
_entity.type
_entity.pdbx_description
1 polymer ?
#
loop_
_entity_poly.entity_id
_entity_poly.type
_entity_poly.pdbx_seq_one_letter_code
_entity_poly.pdbx_strand_id
1 'polypeptide(L)'
;MFKNRKSARRAQRKSHSKKIGMPPGSLVYVGTDISQPPALSLTEFDAGGLDETHFSEVEKWLKHTPLRSTHWLNLHGVHDPVLMQDIGTRFGLHPLVLEDILHTDQRPKVESYDAYLFVVLRALHYDAATLTVSTEQVSLVLLPDTLLSFQEQASGMFEPVRERLRNARGQVRKLGADYLAYALLDAVVDRYFLALEQLSEQTEELEDTLLDKPNQASLQT
;
A
#
# COMPACT_ATOMS: atom_id res chain seq x y z
N MET A 1 14.61 20.75 13.49
CA MET A 1 13.15 20.51 13.25
C MET A 1 12.73 19.07 13.62
N PHE A 2 13.17 18.55 14.78
CA PHE A 2 13.04 17.13 15.19
C PHE A 2 11.67 16.68 15.74
N LYS A 3 10.62 17.51 15.63
CA LYS A 3 9.36 17.29 16.38
C LYS A 3 8.48 16.15 15.80
N ASN A 4 8.54 15.84 14.50
CA ASN A 4 7.62 14.87 13.88
C ASN A 4 8.00 13.39 14.10
N ARG A 5 9.29 13.01 14.04
CA ARG A 5 9.73 11.61 14.23
C ARG A 5 9.47 11.07 15.64
N LYS A 6 9.63 11.91 16.67
CA LYS A 6 9.33 11.52 18.07
C LYS A 6 7.83 11.30 18.30
N SER A 7 6.99 12.08 17.61
CA SER A 7 5.53 11.97 17.67
C SER A 7 5.05 10.64 17.07
N ALA A 8 5.43 10.35 15.83
CA ALA A 8 5.04 9.13 15.12
C ALA A 8 5.49 7.85 15.84
N ARG A 9 6.76 7.78 16.29
CA ARG A 9 7.27 6.65 17.08
C ARG A 9 6.53 6.46 18.40
N ARG A 10 6.04 7.55 19.02
CA ARG A 10 5.28 7.48 20.28
C ARG A 10 3.84 7.01 20.04
N ALA A 11 3.21 7.42 18.93
CA ALA A 11 1.89 6.94 18.52
C ALA A 11 1.94 5.44 18.19
N GLN A 12 2.93 5.00 17.41
CA GLN A 12 3.12 3.59 17.06
C GLN A 12 3.37 2.70 18.29
N ARG A 13 4.22 3.15 19.24
CA ARG A 13 4.41 2.46 20.54
C ARG A 13 3.13 2.33 21.36
N LYS A 14 2.27 3.36 21.37
CA LYS A 14 0.96 3.28 22.05
C LYS A 14 0.05 2.29 21.36
N SER A 15 0.02 2.23 20.02
CA SER A 15 -0.85 1.28 19.32
C SER A 15 -0.38 -0.18 19.51
N HIS A 16 0.93 -0.44 19.43
CA HIS A 16 1.48 -1.77 19.71
C HIS A 16 1.14 -2.25 21.13
N SER A 17 1.11 -1.34 22.12
CA SER A 17 0.68 -1.70 23.49
C SER A 17 -0.78 -2.12 23.60
N LYS A 18 -1.67 -1.62 22.73
CA LYS A 18 -3.09 -2.01 22.72
C LYS A 18 -3.30 -3.45 22.24
N LYS A 19 -2.38 -3.99 21.44
CA LYS A 19 -2.45 -5.35 20.89
C LYS A 19 -1.93 -6.42 21.87
N ILE A 20 -1.15 -6.04 22.88
CA ILE A 20 -0.54 -7.00 23.83
C ILE A 20 -1.63 -7.72 24.63
N GLY A 21 -1.65 -9.05 24.57
CA GLY A 21 -2.58 -9.90 25.32
C GLY A 21 -3.90 -10.21 24.60
N MET A 22 -4.10 -9.70 23.39
CA MET A 22 -5.26 -10.04 22.56
C MET A 22 -5.07 -11.41 21.87
N PRO A 23 -6.17 -12.16 21.63
CA PRO A 23 -6.08 -13.41 20.89
C PRO A 23 -5.64 -13.15 19.43
N PRO A 24 -4.94 -14.11 18.79
CA PRO A 24 -4.64 -14.05 17.37
C PRO A 24 -5.92 -13.85 16.53
N GLY A 25 -5.82 -13.04 15.48
CA GLY A 25 -6.94 -12.63 14.63
C GLY A 25 -7.71 -11.41 15.12
N SER A 26 -7.25 -10.76 16.19
CA SER A 26 -7.89 -9.53 16.69
C SER A 26 -7.64 -8.35 15.74
N LEU A 27 -8.71 -7.77 15.24
CA LEU A 27 -8.66 -6.65 14.29
C LEU A 27 -8.42 -5.33 15.02
N VAL A 28 -7.15 -4.98 15.20
CA VAL A 28 -6.72 -3.70 15.77
C VAL A 28 -5.74 -3.03 14.83
N TYR A 29 -6.07 -1.80 14.41
CA TYR A 29 -5.17 -0.99 13.61
C TYR A 29 -3.94 -0.56 14.43
N VAL A 30 -2.76 -0.93 13.93
CA VAL A 30 -1.46 -0.57 14.49
C VAL A 30 -0.62 0.06 13.39
N GLY A 31 -0.69 1.39 13.32
CA GLY A 31 0.06 2.21 12.35
C GLY A 31 0.09 3.68 12.77
N THR A 32 0.49 4.56 11.85
CA THR A 32 0.43 6.02 12.06
C THR A 32 -1.00 6.54 11.99
N ASP A 33 -1.28 7.69 12.63
CA ASP A 33 -2.61 8.29 12.57
C ASP A 33 -2.94 8.71 11.13
N ILE A 34 -4.02 8.14 10.58
CA ILE A 34 -4.54 8.45 9.24
C ILE A 34 -5.67 9.48 9.42
N SER A 35 -5.54 10.64 8.77
CA SER A 35 -6.51 11.74 8.93
C SER A 35 -7.69 11.67 7.96
N GLN A 36 -7.55 10.93 6.86
CA GLN A 36 -8.57 10.80 5.83
C GLN A 36 -9.41 9.53 6.06
N PRO A 37 -10.72 9.57 5.77
CA PRO A 37 -11.56 8.39 5.87
C PRO A 37 -11.11 7.31 4.85
N PRO A 38 -11.41 6.02 5.11
CA PRO A 38 -11.15 4.98 4.15
C PRO A 38 -11.83 5.26 2.81
N ALA A 39 -11.12 5.02 1.71
CA ALA A 39 -11.63 5.20 0.36
C ALA A 39 -11.50 3.89 -0.42
N LEU A 40 -12.64 3.38 -0.90
CA LEU A 40 -12.71 2.13 -1.64
C LEU A 40 -13.03 2.41 -3.10
N SER A 41 -12.20 1.90 -4.00
CA SER A 41 -12.44 1.93 -5.44
C SER A 41 -12.39 0.53 -6.03
N LEU A 42 -13.26 0.28 -7.01
CA LEU A 42 -13.32 -0.95 -7.77
C LEU A 42 -13.08 -0.62 -9.24
N THR A 43 -12.07 -1.24 -9.83
CA THR A 43 -11.83 -1.24 -11.27
C THR A 43 -12.13 -2.63 -11.80
N GLU A 44 -13.10 -2.73 -12.70
CA GLU A 44 -13.49 -3.98 -13.35
C GLU A 44 -13.05 -3.91 -14.80
N PHE A 45 -12.48 -4.98 -15.34
CA PHE A 45 -12.01 -4.98 -16.73
C PHE A 45 -12.03 -6.37 -17.35
N ASP A 46 -12.06 -6.36 -18.68
CA ASP A 46 -11.87 -7.51 -19.55
C ASP A 46 -11.48 -7.01 -20.95
N ALA A 47 -11.36 -7.91 -21.92
CA ALA A 47 -11.07 -7.54 -23.30
C ALA A 47 -12.10 -6.59 -23.93
N GLY A 48 -13.33 -6.55 -23.41
CA GLY A 48 -14.45 -5.75 -23.93
C GLY A 48 -14.49 -4.32 -23.37
N GLY A 49 -13.81 -4.03 -22.26
CA GLY A 49 -13.87 -2.70 -21.65
C GLY A 49 -13.35 -2.62 -20.22
N LEU A 50 -13.65 -1.49 -19.59
CA LEU A 50 -13.26 -1.18 -18.22
C LEU A 50 -14.33 -0.30 -17.57
N ASP A 51 -14.65 -0.58 -16.30
CA ASP A 51 -15.56 0.20 -15.47
C ASP A 51 -14.85 0.57 -14.15
N GLU A 52 -14.98 1.83 -13.74
CA GLU A 52 -14.40 2.34 -12.49
C GLU A 52 -15.50 2.86 -11.58
N THR A 53 -15.60 2.30 -10.38
CA THR A 53 -16.57 2.70 -9.35
C THR A 53 -15.82 3.17 -8.12
N HIS A 54 -16.17 4.37 -7.63
CA HIS A 54 -15.71 4.90 -6.36
C HIS A 54 -16.88 4.86 -5.37
N PHE A 55 -16.69 4.19 -4.23
CA PHE A 55 -17.76 4.06 -3.24
C PHE A 55 -17.65 5.19 -2.21
N SER A 56 -18.58 6.14 -2.27
CA SER A 56 -18.72 7.19 -1.25
C SER A 56 -19.23 6.65 0.10
N GLU A 57 -19.98 5.56 0.06
CA GLU A 57 -20.44 4.80 1.23
C GLU A 57 -19.88 3.38 1.12
N VAL A 58 -18.96 3.04 2.03
CA VAL A 58 -18.25 1.75 2.01
C VAL A 58 -19.13 0.57 2.41
N GLU A 59 -20.44 0.74 2.54
CA GLU A 59 -21.38 -0.37 2.67
C GLU A 59 -21.98 -0.77 1.31
N LYS A 60 -21.97 0.15 0.33
CA LYS A 60 -22.60 -0.08 -0.98
C LYS A 60 -21.87 -1.12 -1.82
N TRP A 61 -20.55 -1.23 -1.65
CA TRP A 61 -19.75 -2.21 -2.41
C TRP A 61 -20.14 -3.66 -2.07
N LEU A 62 -20.65 -3.93 -0.86
CA LEU A 62 -21.15 -5.25 -0.48
C LEU A 62 -22.33 -5.70 -1.35
N LYS A 63 -23.11 -4.75 -1.88
CA LYS A 63 -24.25 -5.00 -2.77
C LYS A 63 -23.87 -4.91 -4.25
N HIS A 64 -22.62 -4.59 -4.56
CA HIS A 64 -22.15 -4.46 -5.94
C HIS A 64 -22.14 -5.81 -6.64
N THR A 65 -22.68 -5.82 -7.86
CA THR A 65 -22.68 -6.98 -8.74
C THR A 65 -21.62 -6.77 -9.82
N PRO A 66 -20.67 -7.71 -9.97
CA PRO A 66 -19.68 -7.71 -11.04
C PRO A 66 -20.23 -7.38 -12.42
N LEU A 67 -19.60 -6.43 -13.11
CA LEU A 67 -19.88 -6.06 -14.49
C LEU A 67 -18.94 -6.76 -15.47
N ARG A 68 -17.76 -7.21 -15.00
CA ARG A 68 -16.70 -7.82 -15.84
C ARG A 68 -16.04 -9.01 -15.15
N SER A 69 -15.12 -9.65 -15.86
CA SER A 69 -14.48 -10.89 -15.38
C SER A 69 -13.31 -10.66 -14.42
N THR A 70 -12.56 -9.58 -14.55
CA THR A 70 -11.40 -9.30 -13.67
C THR A 70 -11.67 -8.07 -12.82
N HIS A 71 -11.36 -8.18 -11.53
CA HIS A 71 -11.67 -7.15 -10.53
C HIS A 71 -10.41 -6.69 -9.82
N TRP A 72 -10.29 -5.38 -9.63
CA TRP A 72 -9.31 -4.77 -8.76
C TRP A 72 -10.01 -3.92 -7.71
N LEU A 73 -10.08 -4.43 -6.49
CA LEU A 73 -10.59 -3.69 -5.35
C LEU A 73 -9.42 -3.05 -4.61
N ASN A 74 -9.41 -1.72 -4.54
CA ASN A 74 -8.36 -0.95 -3.90
C ASN A 74 -8.92 -0.17 -2.71
N LEU A 75 -8.35 -0.42 -1.53
CA LEU A 75 -8.66 0.29 -0.30
C LEU A 75 -7.48 1.20 0.09
N HIS A 76 -7.77 2.49 0.21
CA HIS A 76 -6.91 3.43 0.94
C HIS A 76 -7.44 3.62 2.35
N GLY A 77 -6.56 3.66 3.34
CA GLY A 77 -6.92 3.87 4.74
C GLY A 77 -7.40 2.58 5.41
N VAL A 78 -6.46 1.69 5.74
CA VAL A 78 -6.74 0.41 6.43
C VAL A 78 -7.16 0.55 7.90
N HIS A 79 -7.35 1.76 8.40
CA HIS A 79 -7.52 2.03 9.84
C HIS A 79 -8.92 1.72 10.40
N ASP A 80 -9.86 1.25 9.56
CA ASP A 80 -11.22 0.88 9.94
C ASP A 80 -11.38 -0.66 10.07
N PRO A 81 -11.40 -1.20 11.30
CA PRO A 81 -11.52 -2.64 11.52
C PRO A 81 -12.86 -3.23 11.08
N VAL A 82 -13.95 -2.45 11.07
CA VAL A 82 -15.28 -2.94 10.66
C VAL A 82 -15.28 -3.20 9.17
N LEU A 83 -14.78 -2.24 8.39
CA LEU A 83 -14.60 -2.40 6.95
C LEU A 83 -13.66 -3.59 6.63
N MET A 84 -12.55 -3.72 7.36
CA MET A 84 -11.64 -4.84 7.17
C MET A 84 -12.28 -6.20 7.46
N GLN A 85 -13.15 -6.28 8.49
CA GLN A 85 -13.93 -7.47 8.78
C GLN A 85 -14.92 -7.80 7.66
N ASP A 86 -15.59 -6.81 7.09
CA ASP A 86 -16.54 -7.00 5.99
C ASP A 86 -15.84 -7.50 4.73
N ILE A 87 -14.67 -6.92 4.40
CA ILE A 87 -13.81 -7.39 3.31
C ILE A 87 -13.37 -8.82 3.55
N GLY A 88 -12.87 -9.10 4.75
CA GLY A 88 -12.43 -10.45 5.13
C GLY A 88 -13.53 -11.49 5.02
N THR A 89 -14.73 -11.15 5.48
CA THR A 89 -15.89 -12.05 5.43
C THR A 89 -16.33 -12.32 4.00
N ARG A 90 -16.39 -11.29 3.14
CA ARG A 90 -16.82 -11.46 1.74
C ARG A 90 -15.85 -12.30 0.92
N PHE A 91 -14.55 -12.12 1.11
CA PHE A 91 -13.52 -12.82 0.32
C PHE A 91 -12.97 -14.08 1.01
N GLY A 92 -13.47 -14.43 2.20
CA GLY A 92 -13.00 -15.60 2.95
C GLY A 92 -11.55 -15.47 3.40
N LEU A 93 -11.11 -14.26 3.76
CA LEU A 93 -9.75 -14.01 4.22
C LEU A 93 -9.56 -14.55 5.63
N HIS A 94 -8.40 -15.15 5.87
CA HIS A 94 -8.08 -15.67 7.19
C HIS A 94 -7.91 -14.52 8.17
N PRO A 95 -8.40 -14.60 9.43
CA PRO A 95 -8.28 -13.51 10.39
C PRO A 95 -6.85 -12.99 10.61
N LEU A 96 -5.85 -13.88 10.52
CA LEU A 96 -4.42 -13.49 10.61
C LEU A 96 -3.96 -12.62 9.44
N VAL A 97 -4.52 -12.81 8.24
CA VAL A 97 -4.23 -11.95 7.08
C VAL A 97 -4.76 -10.55 7.32
N LEU A 98 -5.98 -10.43 7.85
CA LEU A 98 -6.56 -9.13 8.21
C LEU A 98 -5.78 -8.44 9.33
N GLU A 99 -5.36 -9.20 10.34
CA GLU A 99 -4.49 -8.72 11.41
C GLU A 99 -3.18 -8.16 10.87
N ASP A 100 -2.57 -8.82 9.88
CA ASP A 100 -1.33 -8.37 9.25
C ASP A 100 -1.52 -7.14 8.37
N ILE A 101 -2.67 -7.01 7.68
CA ILE A 101 -3.02 -5.81 6.93
C ILE A 101 -3.20 -4.60 7.87
N LEU A 102 -3.82 -4.82 9.03
CA LEU A 102 -4.07 -3.80 10.06
C LEU A 102 -2.81 -3.40 10.83
N HIS A 103 -1.79 -4.25 10.85
CA HIS A 103 -0.51 -3.97 11.48
C HIS A 103 0.49 -3.48 10.42
N THR A 104 0.67 -2.17 10.28
CA THR A 104 1.38 -1.59 9.13
C THR A 104 2.91 -1.57 9.24
N ASP A 105 3.47 -2.42 10.10
CA ASP A 105 4.91 -2.61 10.32
C ASP A 105 5.35 -4.06 10.05
N GLN A 106 4.59 -4.78 9.23
CA GLN A 106 4.97 -6.14 8.81
C GLN A 106 6.16 -6.09 7.86
N ARG A 107 7.00 -7.12 7.96
CA ARG A 107 8.07 -7.35 6.99
C ARG A 107 7.48 -7.85 5.68
N PRO A 108 8.08 -7.50 4.53
CA PRO A 108 7.67 -8.08 3.25
C PRO A 108 7.67 -9.61 3.31
N LYS A 109 6.60 -10.22 2.79
CA LYS A 109 6.40 -11.67 2.79
C LYS A 109 5.40 -12.08 1.71
N VAL A 110 5.41 -13.37 1.40
CA VAL A 110 4.40 -14.03 0.57
C VAL A 110 3.93 -15.28 1.32
N GLU A 111 2.62 -15.41 1.45
CA GLU A 111 1.97 -16.56 2.08
C GLU A 111 0.95 -17.15 1.10
N SER A 112 1.01 -18.48 0.91
CA SER A 112 0.07 -19.21 0.08
C SER A 112 -1.03 -19.81 0.94
N TYR A 113 -2.27 -19.48 0.63
CA TYR A 113 -3.47 -20.11 1.17
C TYR A 113 -4.13 -20.91 0.04
N ASP A 114 -5.02 -21.84 0.38
CA ASP A 114 -5.67 -22.71 -0.62
C ASP A 114 -6.46 -21.92 -1.68
N ALA A 115 -7.03 -20.77 -1.29
CA ALA A 115 -7.92 -19.97 -2.14
C ALA A 115 -7.27 -18.69 -2.70
N TYR A 116 -6.13 -18.25 -2.16
CA TYR A 116 -5.50 -16.98 -2.54
C TYR A 116 -4.02 -16.91 -2.16
N LEU A 117 -3.30 -15.97 -2.78
CA LEU A 117 -1.97 -15.56 -2.34
C LEU A 117 -2.07 -14.25 -1.55
N PHE A 118 -1.40 -14.19 -0.40
CA PHE A 118 -1.24 -12.97 0.38
C PHE A 118 0.19 -12.45 0.26
N VAL A 119 0.34 -11.19 -0.12
CA VAL A 119 1.64 -10.55 -0.34
C VAL A 119 1.70 -9.25 0.46
N VAL A 120 2.80 -9.05 1.17
CA VAL A 120 3.11 -7.81 1.89
C VAL A 120 4.38 -7.21 1.31
N LEU A 121 4.36 -5.90 1.04
CA LEU A 121 5.43 -5.12 0.42
C LEU A 121 5.66 -3.82 1.20
N ARG A 122 6.79 -3.16 0.95
CA ARG A 122 7.11 -1.84 1.50
C ARG A 122 7.37 -0.83 0.40
N ALA A 123 6.42 0.06 0.14
CA ALA A 123 6.62 1.18 -0.77
C ALA A 123 7.56 2.20 -0.13
N LEU A 124 8.54 2.72 -0.89
CA LEU A 124 9.34 3.87 -0.46
C LEU A 124 8.75 5.18 -0.97
N HIS A 125 8.84 6.18 -0.11
CA HIS A 125 8.54 7.57 -0.42
C HIS A 125 9.73 8.41 0.01
N TYR A 126 10.44 8.96 -0.98
CA TYR A 126 11.52 9.89 -0.76
C TYR A 126 10.97 11.33 -0.74
N ASP A 127 11.30 12.09 0.29
CA ASP A 127 11.01 13.51 0.39
C ASP A 127 12.29 14.32 0.22
N ALA A 128 12.46 14.90 -0.97
CA ALA A 128 13.62 15.72 -1.33
C ALA A 128 13.73 17.00 -0.49
N ALA A 129 12.62 17.56 0.00
CA ALA A 129 12.66 18.78 0.80
C ALA A 129 13.20 18.52 2.21
N THR A 130 12.99 17.31 2.75
CA THR A 130 13.46 16.93 4.09
C THR A 130 14.63 15.96 4.09
N LEU A 131 15.03 15.45 2.93
CA LEU A 131 16.03 14.40 2.76
C LEU A 131 15.71 13.16 3.59
N THR A 132 14.42 12.77 3.62
CA THR A 132 13.97 11.61 4.37
C THR A 132 13.32 10.56 3.50
N VAL A 133 13.63 9.30 3.81
CA VAL A 133 12.90 8.15 3.29
C VAL A 133 11.84 7.74 4.31
N SER A 134 10.61 7.68 3.85
CA SER A 134 9.50 7.05 4.56
C SER A 134 9.05 5.81 3.82
N THR A 135 8.36 4.93 4.53
CA THR A 135 7.94 3.62 4.05
C THR A 135 6.46 3.43 4.35
N GLU A 136 5.73 2.85 3.41
CA GLU A 136 4.32 2.49 3.56
C GLU A 136 4.17 0.98 3.33
N GLN A 137 3.35 0.31 4.14
CA GLN A 137 2.97 -1.07 3.87
C GLN A 137 1.92 -1.12 2.76
N VAL A 138 2.20 -1.94 1.75
CA VAL A 138 1.22 -2.28 0.72
C VAL A 138 0.95 -3.77 0.85
N SER A 139 -0.32 -4.13 0.99
CA SER A 139 -0.73 -5.54 1.08
C SER A 139 -1.60 -5.90 -0.12
N LEU A 140 -1.35 -7.05 -0.73
CA LEU A 140 -2.11 -7.58 -1.85
C LEU A 140 -2.70 -8.93 -1.48
N VAL A 141 -3.94 -9.18 -1.89
CA VAL A 141 -4.55 -10.50 -1.87
C VAL A 141 -4.98 -10.85 -3.28
N LEU A 142 -4.35 -11.87 -3.87
CA LEU A 142 -4.64 -12.35 -5.21
C LEU A 142 -5.54 -13.59 -5.13
N LEU A 143 -6.78 -13.44 -5.57
CA LEU A 143 -7.75 -14.49 -5.85
C LEU A 143 -7.73 -14.81 -7.37
N PRO A 144 -8.41 -15.87 -7.86
CA PRO A 144 -8.33 -16.26 -9.28
C PRO A 144 -8.63 -15.15 -10.29
N ASP A 145 -9.63 -14.32 -9.99
CA ASP A 145 -10.22 -13.30 -10.86
C ASP A 145 -10.35 -11.93 -10.15
N THR A 146 -9.83 -11.84 -8.92
CA THR A 146 -9.89 -10.62 -8.10
C THR A 146 -8.55 -10.33 -7.46
N LEU A 147 -8.09 -9.09 -7.57
CA LEU A 147 -6.97 -8.55 -6.80
C LEU A 147 -7.50 -7.53 -5.78
N LEU A 148 -7.18 -7.76 -4.50
CA LEU A 148 -7.38 -6.78 -3.44
C LEU A 148 -6.06 -6.07 -3.18
N SER A 149 -6.06 -4.74 -3.10
CA SER A 149 -4.90 -3.95 -2.67
C SER A 149 -5.27 -3.05 -1.50
N PHE A 150 -4.41 -3.05 -0.48
CA PHE A 150 -4.57 -2.30 0.75
C PHE A 150 -3.39 -1.35 0.91
N GLN A 151 -3.69 -0.06 1.04
CA GLN A 151 -2.72 1.02 1.22
C GLN A 151 -3.08 1.84 2.46
N GLU A 152 -2.07 2.38 3.15
CA GLU A 152 -2.29 3.26 4.29
C GLU A 152 -2.86 4.60 3.81
N GLN A 153 -2.38 5.10 2.67
CA GLN A 153 -2.76 6.40 2.13
C GLN A 153 -2.83 6.42 0.60
N ALA A 154 -3.41 7.48 0.03
CA ALA A 154 -3.44 7.68 -1.41
C ALA A 154 -2.11 8.30 -1.88
N SER A 155 -1.18 7.45 -2.31
CA SER A 155 0.15 7.88 -2.80
C SER A 155 0.24 8.09 -4.31
N GLY A 156 -0.81 7.70 -5.05
CA GLY A 156 -0.82 7.71 -6.53
C GLY A 156 0.11 6.67 -7.18
N MET A 157 0.71 5.75 -6.39
CA MET A 157 1.73 4.83 -6.90
C MET A 157 1.26 3.91 -8.03
N PHE A 158 -0.04 3.60 -8.07
CA PHE A 158 -0.62 2.73 -9.07
C PHE A 158 -1.29 3.48 -10.23
N GLU A 159 -1.16 4.80 -10.30
CA GLU A 159 -1.73 5.59 -11.40
C GLU A 159 -1.20 5.15 -12.78
N PRO A 160 0.10 4.84 -12.97
CA PRO A 160 0.57 4.30 -14.24
C PRO A 160 -0.13 2.99 -14.64
N VAL A 161 -0.50 2.15 -13.66
CA VAL A 161 -1.25 0.91 -13.92
C VAL A 161 -2.69 1.22 -14.32
N ARG A 162 -3.34 2.15 -13.62
CA ARG A 162 -4.69 2.63 -13.97
C ARG A 162 -4.73 3.21 -15.39
N GLU A 163 -3.74 4.02 -15.76
CA GLU A 163 -3.64 4.59 -17.10
C GLU A 163 -3.42 3.51 -18.18
N ARG A 164 -2.62 2.48 -17.92
CA ARG A 164 -2.47 1.34 -18.85
C ARG A 164 -3.81 0.62 -19.04
N LEU A 165 -4.55 0.41 -17.96
CA LEU A 165 -5.89 -0.18 -17.99
C LEU A 165 -6.86 0.70 -18.76
N ARG A 166 -6.97 2.01 -18.48
CA ARG A 166 -7.89 2.95 -19.18
C ARG A 166 -7.62 3.07 -20.67
N ASN A 167 -6.34 3.11 -21.06
CA ASN A 167 -5.94 3.28 -22.45
C ASN A 167 -5.89 1.96 -23.25
N ALA A 168 -6.25 0.83 -22.63
CA ALA A 168 -6.13 -0.52 -23.23
C ALA A 168 -4.74 -0.79 -23.84
N ARG A 169 -3.68 -0.23 -23.23
CA ARG A 169 -2.32 -0.35 -23.76
C ARG A 169 -1.80 -1.77 -23.53
N GLY A 170 -1.40 -2.44 -24.61
CA GLY A 170 -0.86 -3.80 -24.55
C GLY A 170 -1.92 -4.86 -24.28
N GLN A 171 -1.55 -5.93 -23.57
CA GLN A 171 -2.44 -7.05 -23.26
C GLN A 171 -3.04 -6.96 -21.85
N VAL A 172 -2.84 -5.85 -21.11
CA VAL A 172 -3.17 -5.75 -19.67
C VAL A 172 -4.63 -6.08 -19.34
N ARG A 173 -5.58 -5.80 -20.23
CA ARG A 173 -7.01 -6.15 -20.01
C ARG A 173 -7.37 -7.60 -20.33
N LYS A 174 -6.52 -8.28 -21.08
CA LYS A 174 -6.67 -9.69 -21.47
C LYS A 174 -5.94 -10.62 -20.52
N LEU A 175 -4.96 -10.09 -19.81
CA LEU A 175 -4.23 -10.78 -18.76
C LEU A 175 -4.98 -10.54 -17.45
N GLY A 176 -5.20 -11.60 -16.67
CA GLY A 176 -6.12 -11.60 -15.53
C GLY A 176 -5.57 -10.88 -14.29
N ALA A 177 -6.13 -11.24 -13.14
CA ALA A 177 -5.74 -10.67 -11.84
C ALA A 177 -4.27 -10.94 -11.47
N ASP A 178 -3.71 -12.04 -11.96
CA ASP A 178 -2.31 -12.44 -11.78
C ASP A 178 -1.33 -11.45 -12.42
N TYR A 179 -1.57 -11.07 -13.67
CA TYR A 179 -0.78 -10.06 -14.35
C TYR A 179 -0.97 -8.68 -13.75
N LEU A 180 -2.19 -8.37 -13.28
CA LEU A 180 -2.41 -7.14 -12.53
C LEU A 180 -1.57 -7.10 -11.24
N ALA A 181 -1.52 -8.21 -10.49
CA ALA A 181 -0.70 -8.31 -9.29
C ALA A 181 0.79 -8.09 -9.61
N TYR A 182 1.29 -8.71 -10.70
CA TYR A 182 2.62 -8.44 -11.23
C TYR A 182 2.83 -6.96 -11.54
N ALA A 183 1.88 -6.32 -12.23
CA ALA A 183 1.98 -4.91 -12.62
C ALA A 183 1.96 -3.95 -11.42
N LEU A 184 1.26 -4.29 -10.33
CA LEU A 184 1.30 -3.53 -9.09
C LEU A 184 2.64 -3.74 -8.36
N LEU A 185 3.14 -4.98 -8.29
CA LEU A 185 4.45 -5.29 -7.73
C LEU A 185 5.57 -4.50 -8.42
N ASP A 186 5.58 -4.53 -9.75
CA ASP A 186 6.51 -3.77 -10.60
C ASP A 186 6.48 -2.27 -10.27
N ALA A 187 5.28 -1.69 -10.17
CA ALA A 187 5.12 -0.28 -9.79
C ALA A 187 5.64 0.05 -8.38
N VAL A 188 5.58 -0.88 -7.42
CA VAL A 188 6.21 -0.71 -6.11
C VAL A 188 7.73 -0.78 -6.24
N VAL A 189 8.24 -1.73 -7.03
CA VAL A 189 9.68 -1.95 -7.21
C VAL A 189 10.35 -0.78 -7.93
N ASP A 190 9.70 -0.20 -8.94
CA ASP A 190 10.17 0.99 -9.67
C ASP A 190 10.46 2.17 -8.73
N ARG A 191 9.67 2.30 -7.65
CA ARG A 191 9.90 3.37 -6.65
C ARG A 191 11.18 3.16 -5.84
N TYR A 192 11.69 1.94 -5.72
CA TYR A 192 13.01 1.73 -5.10
C TYR A 192 14.11 2.34 -5.95
N PHE A 193 14.06 2.18 -7.27
CA PHE A 193 15.05 2.78 -8.17
C PHE A 193 15.01 4.31 -8.10
N LEU A 194 13.81 4.90 -8.14
CA LEU A 194 13.65 6.35 -7.98
C LEU A 194 14.24 6.85 -6.66
N ALA A 195 13.99 6.15 -5.54
CA ALA A 195 14.55 6.53 -4.25
C ALA A 195 16.08 6.37 -4.19
N LEU A 196 16.63 5.33 -4.83
CA LEU A 196 18.09 5.11 -4.89
C LEU A 196 18.79 6.17 -5.74
N GLU A 197 18.22 6.55 -6.89
CA GLU A 197 18.74 7.62 -7.74
C GLU A 197 18.81 8.95 -6.97
N GLN A 198 17.74 9.31 -6.27
CA GLN A 198 17.69 10.54 -5.46
C GLN A 198 18.67 10.52 -4.29
N LEU A 199 18.86 9.37 -3.64
CA LEU A 199 19.88 9.22 -2.59
C LEU A 199 21.30 9.30 -3.15
N SER A 200 21.53 8.80 -4.37
CA SER A 200 22.83 8.89 -5.05
C SER A 200 23.18 10.35 -5.35
N GLU A 201 22.25 11.08 -5.96
CA GLU A 201 22.41 12.51 -6.28
C GLU A 201 22.72 13.33 -5.02
N GLN A 202 22.01 13.07 -3.92
CA GLN A 202 22.29 13.74 -2.64
C GLN A 202 23.63 13.36 -2.01
N THR A 203 24.09 12.12 -2.23
CA THR A 203 25.41 11.71 -1.75
C THR A 203 26.50 12.45 -2.52
N GLU A 204 26.36 12.59 -3.83
CA GLU A 204 27.26 13.38 -4.69
C GLU A 204 27.28 14.86 -4.28
N GLU A 205 26.11 15.48 -4.07
CA GLU A 205 26.02 16.88 -3.60
C GLU A 205 26.69 17.09 -2.23
N LEU A 206 26.53 16.14 -1.31
CA LEU A 206 27.17 16.17 0.00
C LEU A 206 28.69 16.03 -0.12
N GLU A 207 29.17 15.13 -0.97
CA GLU A 207 30.60 14.93 -1.25
C GLU A 207 31.24 16.20 -1.80
N ASP A 208 30.64 16.82 -2.83
CA ASP A 208 31.11 18.07 -3.42
C ASP A 208 31.16 19.20 -2.37
N THR A 209 30.11 19.31 -1.55
CA THR A 209 30.06 20.32 -0.46
C THR A 209 31.18 20.12 0.56
N LEU A 210 31.48 18.87 0.93
CA LEU A 210 32.53 18.54 1.89
C LEU A 210 33.93 18.81 1.34
N LEU A 211 34.15 18.57 0.05
CA LEU A 211 35.42 18.82 -0.63
C LEU A 211 35.68 20.32 -0.83
N ASP A 212 34.65 21.10 -1.16
CA ASP A 212 34.80 22.53 -1.45
C ASP A 212 34.91 23.41 -0.19
N LYS A 213 34.14 23.12 0.86
CA LYS A 213 34.12 23.91 2.12
C LYS A 213 33.85 23.03 3.35
N PRO A 214 34.88 22.38 3.92
CA PRO A 214 34.71 21.58 5.12
C PRO A 214 34.21 22.44 6.29
N ASN A 215 32.98 22.19 6.75
CA ASN A 215 32.36 22.85 7.90
C ASN A 215 31.94 21.79 8.93
N GLN A 216 32.16 22.05 10.22
CA GLN A 216 31.76 21.14 11.31
C GLN A 216 30.25 20.85 11.37
N ALA A 217 29.41 21.71 10.78
CA ALA A 217 27.98 21.48 10.66
C ALA A 217 27.64 20.31 9.72
N SER A 218 28.52 19.96 8.78
CA SER A 218 28.33 18.88 7.80
C SER A 218 28.55 17.47 8.39
N LEU A 219 29.08 17.39 9.61
CA LEU A 219 29.44 16.13 10.30
C LEU A 219 28.44 15.74 11.42
N GLN A 220 27.42 16.56 11.69
CA GLN A 220 26.39 16.25 12.70
C GLN A 220 25.13 15.71 12.03
N THR A 221 25.16 14.43 11.66
CA THR A 221 23.98 13.64 11.25
C THR A 221 23.27 13.03 12.45
#